data_AF-A0A1J5NZI8-F1
#
_entry.id   AF-A0A1J5NZI8-F1
#
_cell.length_a   1.000
_cell.length_b   1.000
_cell.length_c   1.000
_cell.angle_alpha   90.00
_cell.angle_beta   90.00
_cell.angle_gamma   90.00
#
_symmetry.space_group_name_H-M   'P 1'
#
loop_
_entity.id
_entity.type
_entity.pdbx_description
1 polymer ?
#
loop_
_entity_poly.entity_id
_entity_poly.type
_entity_poly.pdbx_seq_one_letter_code
_entity_poly.pdbx_strand_id
1 'polypeptide(L)'
;MFADAVKQAKADGINLEGDSKVIRDGNKVRVYMTSTAPAYGLEQFQVKQGDQVTVYITNIDAVEDLTHGFAITNYGINMEVAPMATASVSFSADKAGVYWYYCSWFCHAMHMEMKGRMLVEPRTA
;
A
#
# COMPACT_ATOMS: atom_id res chain seq x y z
N MET A 1 -4.70 14.34 10.56
CA MET A 1 -4.84 14.36 9.09
C MET A 1 -5.28 13.01 8.50
N PHE A 2 -5.17 11.88 9.21
CA PHE A 2 -5.53 10.53 8.73
C PHE A 2 -6.51 9.77 9.66
N ALA A 3 -7.38 10.50 10.37
CA ALA A 3 -8.29 9.91 11.36
C ALA A 3 -9.25 8.88 10.75
N ASP A 4 -9.67 9.08 9.50
CA ASP A 4 -10.53 8.13 8.79
C ASP A 4 -9.83 6.80 8.50
N ALA A 5 -8.53 6.84 8.14
CA ALA A 5 -7.72 5.64 7.97
C ALA A 5 -7.59 4.87 9.30
N VAL A 6 -7.36 5.58 10.41
CA VAL A 6 -7.31 4.98 11.76
C VAL A 6 -8.65 4.36 12.14
N LYS A 7 -9.76 5.05 11.88
CA LYS A 7 -11.10 4.55 12.15
C LYS A 7 -11.39 3.27 11.35
N GLN A 8 -11.05 3.26 10.06
CA GLN A 8 -11.23 2.09 9.21
C GLN A 8 -10.35 0.93 9.66
N ALA A 9 -9.07 1.16 9.92
CA ALA A 9 -8.14 0.14 10.43
C ALA A 9 -8.65 -0.49 11.73
N LYS A 10 -9.17 0.34 12.66
CA LYS A 10 -9.79 -0.14 13.89
C LYS A 10 -11.01 -1.04 13.62
N ALA A 11 -11.85 -0.70 12.64
CA ALA A 11 -12.99 -1.52 12.26
C ALA A 11 -12.58 -2.87 11.67
N ASP A 12 -11.44 -2.90 10.97
CA ASP A 12 -10.84 -4.13 10.42
C ASP A 12 -9.95 -4.89 11.42
N GLY A 13 -9.79 -4.40 12.66
CA GLY A 13 -8.93 -5.02 13.69
C GLY A 13 -7.43 -4.92 13.39
N ILE A 14 -7.01 -3.87 12.69
CA ILE A 14 -5.64 -3.64 12.23
C ILE A 14 -4.92 -2.64 13.15
N ASN A 15 -3.70 -2.99 13.57
CA ASN A 15 -2.76 -2.03 14.14
C ASN A 15 -1.89 -1.41 13.03
N LEU A 16 -2.14 -0.14 12.68
CA LEU A 16 -1.46 0.55 11.58
C LEU A 16 0.06 0.65 11.73
N GLU A 17 0.61 0.55 12.94
CA GLU A 17 2.05 0.67 13.21
C GLU A 17 2.77 -0.70 13.24
N GLY A 18 2.03 -1.82 13.16
CA GLY A 18 2.61 -3.15 13.31
C GLY A 18 2.09 -4.22 12.36
N ASP A 19 0.94 -4.01 11.74
CA ASP A 19 0.33 -4.99 10.85
C ASP A 19 0.62 -4.70 9.38
N SER A 20 0.89 -5.79 8.65
CA SER A 20 0.91 -5.80 7.18
C SER A 20 0.00 -6.93 6.70
N LYS A 21 -1.22 -6.59 6.30
CA LYS A 21 -2.33 -7.53 6.08
C LYS A 21 -3.23 -7.10 4.93
N VAL A 22 -3.85 -8.09 4.29
CA VAL A 22 -4.87 -7.88 3.26
C VAL A 22 -6.22 -8.32 3.82
N ILE A 23 -7.19 -7.40 3.84
CA ILE A 23 -8.56 -7.65 4.29
C ILE A 23 -9.48 -7.65 3.07
N ARG A 24 -10.29 -8.71 2.93
CA ARG A 24 -11.27 -8.85 1.86
C ARG A 24 -12.68 -8.74 2.41
N ASP A 25 -13.48 -7.91 1.76
CA ASP A 25 -14.89 -7.66 2.05
C ASP A 25 -15.67 -7.64 0.73
N GLY A 26 -16.12 -8.82 0.30
CA GLY A 26 -16.68 -9.01 -1.03
C GLY A 26 -15.67 -8.66 -2.13
N ASN A 27 -16.02 -7.66 -2.95
CA ASN A 27 -15.18 -7.10 -4.02
C ASN A 27 -14.31 -5.93 -3.55
N LYS A 28 -14.36 -5.54 -2.27
CA LYS A 28 -13.47 -4.54 -1.70
C LYS A 28 -12.28 -5.24 -1.06
N VAL A 29 -11.09 -4.73 -1.37
CA VAL A 29 -9.84 -5.21 -0.77
C VAL A 29 -9.15 -4.03 -0.10
N ARG A 30 -8.88 -4.15 1.20
CA ARG A 30 -8.12 -3.17 1.96
C ARG A 30 -6.77 -3.77 2.28
N VAL A 31 -5.73 -3.18 1.74
CA VAL A 31 -4.35 -3.58 1.94
C VAL A 31 -3.73 -2.63 2.94
N TYR A 32 -3.23 -3.16 4.04
CA TYR A 32 -2.49 -2.43 5.06
C TYR A 32 -1.04 -2.87 5.01
N MET A 33 -0.11 -1.93 4.94
CA MET A 33 1.31 -2.23 5.09
C MET A 33 2.03 -1.10 5.82
N THR A 34 3.03 -1.47 6.61
CA THR A 34 4.00 -0.50 7.11
C THR A 34 5.04 -0.20 6.02
N SER A 35 5.74 0.92 6.16
CA SER A 35 6.97 1.19 5.43
C SER A 35 8.05 1.62 6.43
N THR A 36 9.21 1.00 6.32
CA THR A 36 10.43 1.39 7.05
C THR A 36 11.57 1.26 6.06
N ALA A 37 12.36 2.31 5.85
CA ALA A 37 13.44 2.27 4.88
C ALA A 37 14.35 1.03 5.07
N PRO A 38 14.60 0.18 4.04
CA PRO A 38 14.23 0.28 2.61
C PRO A 38 13.11 -0.68 2.16
N ALA A 39 12.16 -1.05 3.01
CA ALA A 39 11.17 -2.09 2.72
C ALA A 39 9.73 -1.65 3.00
N TYR A 40 8.82 -2.17 2.17
CA TYR A 40 7.42 -2.27 2.54
C TYR A 40 7.18 -3.53 3.35
N GLY A 41 6.20 -3.50 4.25
CA GLY A 41 5.82 -4.66 5.06
C GLY A 41 5.17 -5.80 4.27
N LEU A 42 4.80 -5.58 3.00
CA LEU A 42 4.40 -6.61 2.06
C LEU A 42 5.30 -6.58 0.82
N GLU A 43 5.79 -7.75 0.40
CA GLU A 43 6.48 -7.93 -0.88
C GLU A 43 5.52 -8.15 -2.04
N GLN A 44 4.31 -8.64 -1.74
CA GLN A 44 3.24 -8.81 -2.70
C GLN A 44 1.85 -8.87 -2.04
N PHE A 45 0.82 -8.56 -2.81
CA PHE A 45 -0.57 -8.84 -2.44
C PHE A 45 -1.39 -9.27 -3.67
N GLN A 46 -2.41 -10.10 -3.44
CA GLN A 46 -3.26 -10.65 -4.49
C GLN A 46 -4.66 -10.02 -4.43
N VAL A 47 -5.16 -9.63 -5.59
CA VAL A 47 -6.52 -9.12 -5.81
C VAL A 47 -7.12 -9.77 -7.04
N LYS A 48 -8.43 -9.64 -7.21
CA LYS A 48 -9.13 -10.12 -8.40
C LYS A 48 -9.40 -8.95 -9.33
N GLN A 49 -9.43 -9.23 -10.62
CA GLN A 49 -9.80 -8.24 -11.62
C GLN A 49 -11.20 -7.65 -11.29
N GLY A 50 -11.26 -6.32 -11.22
CA GLY A 50 -12.44 -5.54 -10.84
C GLY A 50 -12.68 -5.43 -9.33
N ASP A 51 -11.75 -5.84 -8.48
CA ASP A 51 -11.77 -5.48 -7.05
C ASP A 51 -11.58 -3.96 -6.89
N GLN A 52 -12.30 -3.37 -5.92
CA GLN A 52 -12.05 -2.02 -5.44
C GLN A 52 -11.01 -2.09 -4.33
N VAL A 53 -9.79 -1.64 -4.64
CA VAL A 53 -8.63 -1.76 -3.77
C VAL A 53 -8.38 -0.43 -3.07
N THR A 54 -8.24 -0.46 -1.74
CA THR A 54 -7.67 0.66 -0.97
C THR A 54 -6.37 0.21 -0.35
N VAL A 55 -5.28 0.90 -0.64
CA VAL A 55 -3.98 0.67 -0.02
C VAL A 55 -3.75 1.73 1.04
N TYR A 56 -3.50 1.29 2.27
CA TYR A 56 -3.10 2.09 3.41
C TYR A 56 -1.63 1.82 3.71
N ILE A 57 -0.84 2.88 3.83
CA ILE A 57 0.58 2.79 4.17
C ILE A 57 0.85 3.67 5.35
N THR A 58 1.48 3.10 6.38
CA THR A 58 1.98 3.83 7.54
C THR A 58 3.50 3.82 7.51
N ASN A 59 4.08 5.01 7.39
CA ASN A 59 5.52 5.16 7.58
C ASN A 59 5.82 5.09 9.09
N ILE A 60 6.57 4.07 9.50
CA ILE A 60 6.94 3.86 10.90
C ILE A 60 8.40 4.28 11.18
N ASP A 61 9.05 4.95 10.23
CA ASP A 61 10.29 5.66 10.50
C ASP A 61 10.01 6.89 11.37
N ALA A 62 10.85 7.08 12.39
CA ALA A 62 10.80 8.21 13.33
C ALA A 62 11.92 9.24 13.11
N VAL A 63 12.59 9.18 11.95
CA VAL A 63 13.64 10.12 11.54
C VAL A 63 13.01 11.25 10.74
N GLU A 64 13.32 12.50 11.10
CA GLU A 64 12.87 13.68 10.36
C GLU A 64 13.29 13.59 8.88
N ASP A 65 12.39 14.04 7.99
CA ASP A 65 12.59 14.06 6.53
C ASP A 65 12.75 12.68 5.86
N LEU A 66 12.60 11.58 6.61
CA LEU A 66 12.65 10.22 6.06
C LEU A 66 11.32 9.82 5.40
N THR A 67 10.98 10.56 4.35
CA THR A 67 9.73 10.45 3.60
C THR A 67 9.78 9.28 2.62
N HIS A 68 8.71 8.49 2.61
CA HIS A 68 8.45 7.50 1.56
C HIS A 68 7.44 8.04 0.55
N GLY A 69 7.33 7.38 -0.59
CA GLY A 69 6.14 7.46 -1.40
C GLY A 69 5.64 6.09 -1.77
N PHE A 70 4.48 6.03 -2.41
CA PHE A 70 3.93 4.80 -2.95
C PHE A 70 3.33 5.07 -4.32
N ALA A 71 3.90 4.42 -5.32
CA ALA A 71 3.43 4.47 -6.68
C ALA A 71 3.12 3.06 -7.18
N ILE A 72 2.11 2.96 -8.07
CA ILE A 72 1.78 1.72 -8.76
C ILE A 72 1.97 1.95 -10.26
N THR A 73 2.87 1.17 -10.85
CA THR A 73 3.17 1.24 -12.29
C THR A 73 1.90 1.03 -13.11
N ASN A 74 1.66 1.93 -14.07
CA ASN A 74 0.51 1.92 -14.99
C ASN A 74 -0.88 2.16 -14.37
N TYR A 75 -0.95 2.59 -13.10
CA TYR A 75 -2.21 2.94 -12.44
C TYR A 75 -2.41 4.45 -12.24
N GLY A 76 -1.42 5.28 -12.56
CA GLY A 76 -1.49 6.73 -12.36
C GLY A 76 -1.52 7.14 -10.88
N ILE A 77 -1.03 6.26 -10.00
CA ILE A 77 -1.01 6.45 -8.55
C ILE A 77 0.41 6.80 -8.13
N ASN A 78 0.54 7.88 -7.36
CA ASN A 78 1.73 8.24 -6.60
C ASN A 78 1.29 9.10 -5.40
N MET A 79 1.62 8.68 -4.17
CA MET A 79 1.31 9.42 -2.95
C MET A 79 2.54 9.54 -2.04
N GLU A 80 2.63 10.63 -1.29
CA GLU A 80 3.62 10.84 -0.22
C GLU A 80 3.19 10.13 1.06
N VAL A 81 4.17 9.59 1.81
CA VAL A 81 3.98 9.02 3.15
C VAL A 81 5.08 9.54 4.07
N ALA A 82 4.83 10.71 4.68
CA ALA A 82 5.74 11.35 5.63
C ALA A 82 5.97 10.50 6.90
N PRO A 83 7.09 10.71 7.63
CA PRO A 83 7.37 10.01 8.89
C PRO A 83 6.19 10.00 9.86
N MET A 84 5.89 8.84 10.44
CA MET A 84 4.78 8.60 11.38
C MET A 84 3.37 8.92 10.84
N ALA A 85 3.21 9.15 9.54
CA ALA A 85 1.92 9.39 8.90
C ALA A 85 1.35 8.12 8.26
N THR A 86 0.02 8.06 8.19
CA THR A 86 -0.70 7.11 7.35
C THR A 86 -1.27 7.84 6.13
N ALA A 87 -1.01 7.32 4.93
CA ALA A 87 -1.65 7.77 3.69
C ALA A 87 -2.40 6.60 3.04
N SER A 88 -3.41 6.92 2.24
CA SER A 88 -4.17 5.89 1.53
C SER A 88 -4.68 6.33 0.18
N VAL A 89 -4.76 5.39 -0.75
CA VAL A 89 -5.30 5.58 -2.10
C VAL A 89 -6.25 4.45 -2.46
N SER A 90 -7.38 4.79 -3.11
CA SER A 90 -8.35 3.81 -3.60
C SER A 90 -8.39 3.81 -5.12
N PHE A 91 -8.50 2.62 -5.72
CA PHE A 91 -8.53 2.41 -7.16
C PHE A 91 -9.19 1.09 -7.54
N SER A 92 -9.57 0.93 -8.80
CA SER A 92 -10.12 -0.32 -9.33
C SER A 92 -9.03 -1.15 -10.01
N ALA A 93 -8.90 -2.43 -9.65
CA ALA A 93 -7.94 -3.35 -10.25
C ALA A 93 -8.46 -3.93 -11.58
N ASP A 94 -8.63 -3.09 -12.61
CA ASP A 94 -9.42 -3.45 -13.81
C ASP A 94 -8.71 -4.36 -14.81
N LYS A 95 -7.40 -4.52 -14.71
CA LYS A 95 -6.57 -5.28 -15.67
C LYS A 95 -5.83 -6.39 -14.94
N ALA A 96 -5.99 -7.61 -15.44
CA ALA A 96 -5.27 -8.78 -14.92
C ALA A 96 -3.77 -8.70 -15.25
N GLY A 97 -2.94 -9.26 -14.37
CA GLY A 97 -1.49 -9.31 -14.56
C GLY A 97 -0.70 -8.94 -13.31
N VAL A 98 0.60 -8.71 -13.50
CA VAL A 98 1.53 -8.32 -12.44
C VAL A 98 1.83 -6.84 -12.57
N TYR A 99 1.60 -6.09 -11.49
CA TYR A 99 1.89 -4.66 -11.41
C TYR A 99 2.85 -4.40 -10.26
N TRP A 100 3.94 -3.73 -10.56
CA TRP A 100 4.89 -3.34 -9.53
C TRP A 100 4.37 -2.11 -8.79
N TYR A 101 4.46 -2.15 -7.46
CA TYR A 101 4.45 -0.94 -6.65
C TYR A 101 5.84 -0.65 -6.13
N TYR A 102 6.19 0.62 -5.95
CA TYR A 102 7.54 1.03 -5.58
C TYR A 102 7.54 2.33 -4.77
N CYS A 103 8.59 2.55 -3.98
CA CYS A 103 8.83 3.82 -3.30
C CYS A 103 9.38 4.85 -4.30
N SER A 104 8.57 5.88 -4.56
CA SER A 104 8.90 6.95 -5.52
C SER A 104 9.84 8.01 -4.96
N TRP A 105 10.01 8.06 -3.64
CA TRP A 105 10.90 8.99 -2.95
C TRP A 105 12.23 8.31 -2.60
N PHE A 106 13.33 9.05 -2.73
CA PHE A 106 14.65 8.55 -2.34
C PHE A 106 14.76 8.53 -0.81
N CYS A 107 14.37 7.41 -0.20
CA CYS A 107 14.36 7.24 1.26
C CYS A 107 15.59 6.48 1.79
N HIS A 108 16.33 5.78 0.93
CA HIS A 108 17.45 4.94 1.34
C HIS A 108 18.41 4.70 0.17
N ALA A 109 19.65 4.28 0.44
CA ALA A 109 20.58 3.83 -0.60
C ALA A 109 20.03 2.68 -1.47
N MET A 110 19.09 1.91 -0.90
CA MET A 110 18.42 0.76 -1.54
C MET A 110 16.98 1.09 -1.98
N HIS A 111 16.68 2.36 -2.30
CA HIS A 111 15.30 2.75 -2.62
C HIS A 111 14.76 2.06 -3.88
N MET A 112 15.64 1.70 -4.83
CA MET A 112 15.27 0.99 -6.06
C MET A 112 14.80 -0.45 -5.81
N GLU A 113 15.16 -1.01 -4.65
CA GLU A 113 14.75 -2.32 -4.16
C GLU A 113 13.50 -2.25 -3.29
N MET A 114 13.09 -1.05 -2.85
CA MET A 114 11.86 -0.82 -2.10
C MET A 114 10.64 -0.90 -3.02
N LYS A 115 10.26 -2.13 -3.36
CA LYS A 115 9.17 -2.46 -4.29
C LYS A 115 8.52 -3.78 -3.94
N GLY A 116 7.34 -4.00 -4.50
CA GLY A 116 6.65 -5.27 -4.43
C GLY A 116 5.65 -5.42 -5.58
N ARG A 117 4.84 -6.48 -5.53
CA ARG A 117 3.95 -6.86 -6.63
C ARG A 117 2.49 -6.90 -6.21
N MET A 118 1.65 -6.13 -6.88
CA MET A 118 0.22 -6.40 -6.94
C MET A 118 -0.04 -7.44 -8.01
N LEU A 119 -0.62 -8.55 -7.61
CA LEU A 119 -0.99 -9.67 -8.48
C LEU A 119 -2.50 -9.61 -8.71
N VAL A 120 -2.93 -9.30 -9.92
CA VAL A 120 -4.35 -9.21 -10.29
C VAL A 120 -4.76 -10.48 -11.02
N GLU A 121 -5.49 -11.34 -10.30
CA GLU A 121 -6.06 -12.58 -10.84
C GLU A 121 -7.10 -12.25 -11.92
N PRO A 122 -7.02 -12.87 -13.13
CA PRO A 122 -8.05 -12.70 -14.15
C PRO A 122 -9.42 -13.14 -13.64
N ARG A 123 -10.47 -12.38 -13.97
CA ARG A 123 -11.83 -12.86 -13.76
C ARG A 123 -12.10 -13.93 -14.81
N THR A 124 -12.33 -15.17 -14.39
CA THR A 124 -12.79 -16.23 -15.30
C THR A 124 -14.11 -15.79 -15.93
N ALA A 125 -14.21 -15.97 -17.25
CA ALA A 125 -15.42 -15.69 -18.02
C ALA A 125 -16.61 -16.55 -17.58
#